data_AF-A0A916MLC1-F1
#
_entry.id   AF-A0A916MLC1-F1
#
_cell.length_a   1.000
_cell.length_b   1.000
_cell.length_c   1.000
_cell.angle_alpha   90.00
_cell.angle_beta   90.00
_cell.angle_gamma   90.00
#
_symmetry.space_group_name_H-M   'P 1'
#
loop_
_entity.id
_entity.type
_entity.pdbx_description
1 polymer ?
#
loop_
_entity_poly.entity_id
_entity_poly.type
_entity_poly.pdbx_seq_one_letter_code
_entity_poly.pdbx_strand_id
1 'polypeptide(L)' 'LGYPDKLSGEEIPICSRIITIADSYDAMAVTRSYHHSKTHVEIMAVLEKETGEKHDPELMNIFCGIIESSKFKAPAI' A
#
# COMPACT_ATOMS: atom_id res chain seq x y z
N LEU A 1 15.98 -1.83 -2.70
CA LEU A 1 16.64 -0.91 -1.75
C LEU A 1 16.03 0.47 -1.94
N GLY A 2 15.57 1.09 -0.85
CA GLY A 2 14.91 2.41 -0.91
C GLY A 2 15.87 3.56 -1.17
N TYR A 3 15.34 4.78 -1.23
CA TYR A 3 16.09 6.04 -1.28
C TYR A 3 15.67 6.90 -0.08
N PRO A 4 16.56 7.72 0.51
CA PRO A 4 17.96 7.97 0.16
C PRO A 4 18.96 6.96 0.73
N ASP A 5 18.65 6.37 1.88
CA ASP A 5 19.65 5.67 2.71
C ASP A 5 19.79 4.18 2.36
N LYS A 6 19.08 3.69 1.34
CA LYS A 6 19.10 2.29 0.89
C LYS A 6 18.78 1.25 1.97
N LEU A 7 18.03 1.65 2.99
CA LEU A 7 17.54 0.78 4.05
C LEU A 7 16.68 -0.36 3.49
N SER A 8 16.65 -1.47 4.22
CA SER A 8 15.89 -2.66 3.86
C SER A 8 15.22 -3.31 5.08
N GLY A 9 14.08 -3.97 4.85
CA GLY A 9 13.37 -4.72 5.89
C GLY A 9 13.14 -3.90 7.16
N GLU A 10 13.57 -4.45 8.29
CA GLU A 10 13.39 -3.86 9.62
C GLU A 10 14.29 -2.65 9.92
N GLU A 11 15.32 -2.41 9.11
CA GLU A 11 16.13 -1.18 9.20
C GLU A 11 15.31 0.06 8.83
N ILE A 12 14.24 -0.13 8.05
CA ILE A 12 13.25 0.91 7.77
C ILE A 12 12.38 1.09 9.02
N PRO A 13 12.27 2.30 9.60
CA PRO A 13 11.42 2.56 10.75
C PRO A 13 10.00 2.06 10.52
N ILE A 14 9.40 1.44 11.54
CA ILE A 14 8.06 0.83 11.44
C ILE A 14 7.02 1.83 10.91
N CYS A 15 7.06 3.08 11.37
CA CYS A 15 6.17 4.14 10.90
C CYS A 15 6.30 4.37 9.38
N SER A 16 7.52 4.35 8.84
CA SER A 16 7.75 4.51 7.41
C SER A 16 7.20 3.32 6.62
N ARG A 17 7.37 2.08 7.11
CA ARG A 17 6.79 0.90 6.47
C ARG A 17 5.26 0.95 6.43
N ILE A 18 4.63 1.40 7.52
CA ILE A 18 3.16 1.61 7.59
C ILE A 18 2.71 2.67 6.59
N ILE A 19 3.38 3.84 6.58
CA ILE A 19 3.03 4.95 5.69
C ILE A 19 3.13 4.53 4.23
N THR A 20 4.17 3.78 3.84
CA THR A 20 4.35 3.33 2.45
C THR A 20 3.17 2.48 1.95
N ILE A 21 2.59 1.62 2.80
CA ILE A 21 1.40 0.83 2.42
C ILE A 21 0.20 1.74 2.22
N ALA A 22 -0.05 2.64 3.18
CA ALA A 22 -1.18 3.56 3.13
C ALA A 22 -1.10 4.54 1.94
N ASP A 23 0.08 5.09 1.67
CA ASP A 23 0.34 6.01 0.56
C ASP A 23 0.16 5.32 -0.80
N SER A 24 0.69 4.10 -0.98
CA SER A 24 0.47 3.32 -2.20
C SER A 24 -1.02 3.07 -2.46
N TYR A 25 -1.79 2.70 -1.42
CA TYR A 25 -3.22 2.46 -1.55
C TYR A 25 -3.96 3.74 -1.96
N ASP A 26 -3.75 4.84 -1.24
CA ASP A 26 -4.42 6.12 -1.50
C ASP A 26 -4.07 6.67 -2.90
N ALA A 27 -2.80 6.60 -3.29
CA ALA A 27 -2.32 7.06 -4.59
C ALA A 27 -2.99 6.34 -5.76
N MET A 28 -3.35 5.06 -5.59
CA MET A 28 -4.07 4.28 -6.61
C MET A 28 -5.60 4.48 -6.53
N ALA A 29 -6.15 4.76 -5.35
CA ALA A 29 -7.59 4.94 -5.12
C ALA A 29 -8.13 6.27 -5.66
N VAL A 30 -7.29 7.29 -5.79
CA VAL A 30 -7.71 8.61 -6.28
C VAL A 30 -7.40 8.80 -7.77
N THR A 31 -8.34 9.42 -8.49
CA THR A 31 -8.07 9.87 -9.87
C THR A 31 -7.12 11.06 -9.82
N ARG A 32 -6.02 10.98 -10.57
CA ARG A 32 -5.07 12.08 -10.78
C ARG A 32 -5.00 12.41 -12.26
N SER A 33 -4.40 13.54 -12.62
CA SER A 33 -4.29 14.01 -14.02
C SER A 33 -3.68 12.98 -14.98
N TYR A 34 -2.95 11.99 -14.47
CA TYR A 34 -2.22 10.98 -15.23
C TYR A 34 -2.77 9.54 -15.11
N HIS A 35 -3.83 9.30 -14.31
CA HIS A 35 -4.39 7.95 -14.11
C HIS A 35 -5.80 7.99 -13.51
N HIS A 36 -6.70 7.14 -14.00
CA HIS A 36 -8.03 6.91 -13.42
C HIS A 36 -7.95 6.03 -12.18
N SER A 37 -8.69 6.37 -11.12
CA SER A 37 -8.74 5.58 -9.87
C SER A 37 -8.96 4.09 -10.15
N LYS A 38 -8.19 3.25 -9.46
CA LYS A 38 -8.38 1.80 -9.46
C LYS A 38 -9.48 1.41 -8.49
N THR A 39 -10.16 0.32 -8.80
CA THR A 39 -11.07 -0.35 -7.86
C THR A 39 -10.28 -0.95 -6.71
N HIS A 40 -10.94 -1.18 -5.58
CA HIS A 40 -10.31 -1.83 -4.43
C HIS A 40 -9.59 -3.14 -4.79
N VAL A 41 -10.23 -3.99 -5.59
CA VAL A 41 -9.68 -5.31 -5.99
C VAL A 41 -8.38 -5.13 -6.79
N GLU A 42 -8.34 -4.17 -7.70
CA GLU A 42 -7.15 -3.87 -8.50
C GLU A 42 -6.01 -3.32 -7.63
N ILE A 43 -6.32 -2.47 -6.66
CA ILE A 43 -5.33 -1.91 -5.72
C ILE A 43 -4.72 -3.04 -4.89
N MET A 44 -5.55 -3.92 -4.31
CA MET A 44 -5.08 -5.01 -3.48
C MET A 44 -4.22 -6.00 -4.28
N ALA A 45 -4.58 -6.30 -5.53
CA ALA A 45 -3.76 -7.13 -6.40
C ALA A 45 -2.37 -6.54 -6.69
N VAL A 46 -2.27 -5.21 -6.82
CA VAL A 46 -0.98 -4.52 -6.96
C VAL A 46 -0.17 -4.61 -5.68
N LEU A 47 -0.76 -4.29 -4.53
CA LEU A 47 -0.07 -4.32 -3.24
C LEU A 47 0.41 -5.74 -2.88
N GLU A 48 -0.40 -6.76 -3.15
CA GLU A 48 -0.02 -8.17 -2.95
C GLU A 48 1.20 -8.54 -3.80
N LYS A 49 1.22 -8.14 -5.07
CA LYS A 49 2.37 -8.38 -5.96
C LYS A 49 3.65 -7.68 -5.48
N GLU A 50 3.53 -6.54 -4.82
CA GLU A 50 4.66 -5.75 -4.32
C GLU A 50 5.06 -6.12 -2.87
N THR A 51 4.35 -7.07 -2.25
CA THR A 51 4.62 -7.55 -0.89
C THR A 51 5.90 -8.36 -0.82
N GLY A 52 6.73 -8.09 0.18
CA GLY A 52 8.07 -8.69 0.34
C GLY A 52 9.17 -7.96 -0.43
N GLU A 53 8.83 -7.11 -1.41
CA GLU A 53 9.79 -6.26 -2.12
C GLU A 53 9.69 -4.79 -1.68
N LYS A 54 8.49 -4.20 -1.79
CA LYS A 54 8.22 -2.80 -1.41
C LYS A 54 7.46 -2.68 -0.10
N HIS A 55 6.60 -3.64 0.19
CA HIS A 55 5.75 -3.65 1.37
C HIS A 55 6.16 -4.75 2.33
N ASP A 56 6.14 -4.43 3.61
CA ASP A 56 6.39 -5.39 4.68
C ASP A 56 5.26 -6.43 4.71
N PRO A 57 5.55 -7.74 4.61
CA PRO A 57 4.52 -8.79 4.59
C PRO A 57 3.66 -8.85 5.85
N GLU A 58 4.23 -8.60 7.02
CA GLU A 58 3.49 -8.66 8.28
C GLU A 58 2.50 -7.49 8.37
N LEU A 59 2.97 -6.28 8.04
CA LEU A 59 2.11 -5.10 8.02
C LEU A 59 1.07 -5.16 6.91
N MET A 60 1.39 -5.76 5.77
CA MET A 60 0.43 -5.94 4.68
C MET A 60 -0.72 -6.86 5.10
N ASN A 61 -0.43 -7.96 5.81
CA ASN A 61 -1.47 -8.85 6.33
C ASN A 61 -2.41 -8.13 7.32
N ILE A 62 -1.85 -7.30 8.20
CA ILE A 62 -2.64 -6.46 9.12
C ILE A 62 -3.48 -5.44 8.33
N PHE A 63 -2.89 -4.78 7.34
CA PHE A 63 -3.58 -3.81 6.49
C PHE A 63 -4.77 -4.44 5.76
N CYS A 64 -4.61 -5.64 5.18
CA CYS A 64 -5.71 -6.39 4.54
C CYS A 64 -6.91 -6.55 5.48
N GLY A 65 -6.69 -6.96 6.73
CA GLY A 65 -7.77 -7.11 7.71
C GLY A 65 -8.46 -5.79 8.05
N ILE A 66 -7.71 -4.69 8.12
CA ILE A 66 -8.25 -3.37 8.47
C ILE A 66 -9.03 -2.76 7.31
N ILE A 67 -8.46 -2.77 6.10
CA ILE A 67 -9.01 -2.03 4.96
C ILE A 67 -10.36 -2.58 4.50
N GLU A 68 -10.59 -3.89 4.67
CA GLU A 68 -11.86 -4.53 4.30
C GLU A 68 -13.08 -3.99 5.06
N SER A 69 -12.88 -3.58 6.32
CA SER A 69 -13.92 -2.99 7.17
C SER A 69 -13.82 -1.46 7.29
N SER A 70 -12.85 -0.86 6.60
CA SER A 70 -12.55 0.57 6.70
C SER A 70 -13.52 1.39 5.86
N LYS A 71 -13.94 2.55 6.40
CA LYS A 71 -14.65 3.59 5.64
C LYS A 71 -13.82 4.21 4.50
N PHE A 72 -12.51 3.97 4.50
CA PHE A 72 -11.56 4.43 3.47
C PHE A 72 -11.32 3.39 2.38
N LYS A 73 -12.05 2.27 2.39
CA LYS A 73 -11.99 1.27 1.32
C LYS A 73 -12.36 1.93 -0.01
N ALA A 74 -11.51 1.76 -1.01
CA ALA A 74 -11.77 2.26 -2.36
C ALA A 74 -13.07 1.66 -2.94
N PRO A 75 -13.77 2.39 -3.82
CA PRO A 75 -14.97 1.87 -4.46
C PRO A 75 -14.69 0.57 -5.25
N ALA A 76 -15.73 -0.26 -5.36
CA ALA A 76 -15.68 -1.46 -6.18
C ALA A 76 -15.90 -1.16 -7.69
N ILE A 77 -16.45 0.02 -8.01
CA ILE A 77 -16.81 0.49 -9.36
C ILE A 77 -16.70 2.02 -9.38
#